data_AF-A0A067N4K2-F1
#
_entry.id   AF-A0A067N4K2-F1
#
_cell.length_a   1.000
_cell.length_b   1.000
_cell.length_c   1.000
_cell.angle_alpha   90.00
_cell.angle_beta   90.00
_cell.angle_gamma   90.00
#
_symmetry.space_group_name_H-M   'P 1'
#
loop_
_entity.id
_entity.type
_entity.pdbx_description
1 polymer ?
#
loop_
_entity_poly.entity_id
_entity_poly.type
_entity_poly.pdbx_seq_one_letter_code
_entity_poly.pdbx_strand_id
1 'polypeptide(L)'
;MTIKHLDQHLAERKHITTLPLSALADTRLGIDISFYLRQFLESNREPFLAATGGIPLTLTSVIEDDLRALEKLRIKPVFVFPGLLPNKRQKPNVNEHADACRDRREAWAAYEKGNADDAAKLFEGRSGISQWDLWRSVLRIFRHRNVDFVIAPYTSWAQVDDLRKFSLYHHAP
;
A
#
# COMPACT_ATOMS: atom_id res chain seq x y z
N MET A 1 -0.57 3.66 -13.57
CA MET A 1 0.07 3.36 -14.87
C MET A 1 1.55 3.28 -14.57
N THR A 2 2.18 2.12 -14.69
CA THR A 2 3.62 1.98 -14.45
C THR A 2 4.34 2.18 -15.78
N ILE A 3 5.30 3.09 -15.81
CA ILE A 3 6.19 3.26 -16.97
C ILE A 3 7.34 2.29 -16.75
N LYS A 4 7.37 1.21 -17.53
CA LYS A 4 8.42 0.18 -17.43
C LYS A 4 9.79 0.84 -17.62
N HIS A 5 10.77 0.42 -16.81
CA HIS A 5 12.16 0.91 -16.84
C HIS A 5 12.35 2.40 -16.55
N LEU A 6 11.33 3.14 -16.10
CA LEU A 6 11.49 4.56 -15.78
C LEU A 6 12.53 4.76 -14.66
N ASP A 7 12.46 3.99 -13.59
CA ASP A 7 13.38 4.12 -12.45
C ASP A 7 14.83 3.81 -12.86
N GLN A 8 15.02 2.75 -13.65
CA GLN A 8 16.34 2.41 -14.22
C GLN A 8 16.89 3.57 -15.06
N HIS A 9 16.05 4.13 -15.92
CA HIS A 9 16.42 5.25 -16.78
C HIS A 9 16.80 6.52 -15.99
N LEU A 10 16.02 6.84 -14.95
CA LEU A 10 16.30 7.98 -14.06
C LEU A 10 17.58 7.76 -13.24
N ALA A 11 17.84 6.51 -12.81
CA ALA A 11 19.06 6.14 -12.09
C ALA A 11 20.31 6.29 -12.98
N GLU A 12 20.26 5.76 -14.20
CA GLU A 12 21.36 5.86 -15.19
C GLU A 12 21.72 7.32 -15.50
N ARG A 13 20.72 8.22 -15.49
CA ARG A 13 20.91 9.66 -15.70
C ARG A 13 21.18 10.47 -14.43
N LYS A 14 21.29 9.83 -13.26
CA LYS A 14 21.52 10.50 -11.97
C LYS A 14 20.44 11.55 -11.63
N HIS A 15 19.19 11.27 -12.00
CA HIS A 15 18.03 12.09 -11.65
C HIS A 15 17.29 11.60 -10.41
N ILE A 16 17.80 10.56 -9.74
CA ILE A 16 17.28 10.07 -8.47
C ILE A 16 18.12 10.63 -7.34
N THR A 17 17.47 11.28 -6.38
CA THR A 17 18.08 11.78 -5.16
C THR A 17 17.37 11.20 -3.95
N THR A 18 18.14 10.73 -2.98
CA THR A 18 17.62 10.28 -1.69
C THR A 18 17.79 11.40 -0.68
N LEU A 19 16.70 11.82 -0.06
CA LEU A 19 16.68 12.83 0.98
C LEU A 19 16.05 12.26 2.25
N PRO A 20 16.44 12.75 3.44
CA PRO A 20 15.77 12.37 4.67
C PRO A 20 14.32 12.84 4.66
N LEU A 21 13.43 12.13 5.35
CA LEU A 21 12.01 12.50 5.46
C LEU A 21 11.81 13.93 6.01
N SER A 22 12.74 14.40 6.85
CA SER A 22 12.75 15.77 7.37
C SER A 22 12.87 16.85 6.31
N ALA A 23 13.33 16.53 5.09
CA ALA A 23 13.31 17.46 3.97
C ALA A 23 11.87 17.86 3.55
N LEU A 24 10.86 17.09 3.97
CA LEU A 24 9.44 17.38 3.77
C LEU A 24 8.78 18.01 5.01
N ALA A 25 9.54 18.40 6.05
CA ALA A 25 8.98 18.98 7.25
C ALA A 25 8.09 20.21 6.96
N ASP A 26 7.05 20.39 7.78
CA ASP A 26 6.07 21.49 7.66
C ASP A 26 5.29 21.53 6.33
N THR A 27 5.25 20.42 5.57
CA THR A 27 4.51 20.33 4.30
C THR A 27 3.20 19.55 4.42
N ARG A 28 2.33 19.71 3.42
CA ARG A 28 1.17 18.82 3.18
C ARG A 28 1.57 17.78 2.13
N LEU A 29 1.45 16.50 2.48
CA LEU A 29 1.93 15.40 1.63
C LEU A 29 0.75 14.56 1.11
N GLY A 30 0.56 14.55 -0.21
CA GLY A 30 -0.41 13.66 -0.86
C GLY A 30 0.16 12.25 -1.00
N ILE A 31 -0.54 11.23 -0.49
CA ILE A 31 -0.09 9.84 -0.50
C ILE A 31 -1.08 8.97 -1.26
N ASP A 32 -0.63 8.27 -2.31
CA ASP A 32 -1.45 7.25 -2.98
C ASP A 32 -1.59 6.01 -2.08
N ILE A 33 -2.80 5.80 -1.54
CA ILE A 33 -3.04 4.72 -0.58
C ILE A 33 -2.84 3.33 -1.19
N SER A 34 -3.06 3.19 -2.50
CA SER A 34 -2.87 1.91 -3.19
C SER A 34 -1.39 1.53 -3.21
N PHE A 35 -0.54 2.51 -3.52
CA PHE A 35 0.90 2.30 -3.46
C PHE A 35 1.35 2.02 -2.02
N TYR A 36 0.91 2.83 -1.06
CA TYR A 36 1.23 2.66 0.37
C TYR A 36 0.87 1.26 0.89
N LEU A 37 -0.35 0.77 0.62
CA LEU A 37 -0.81 -0.53 1.12
C LEU A 37 -0.13 -1.72 0.42
N ARG A 38 0.26 -1.59 -0.85
CA ARG A 38 1.08 -2.62 -1.51
C ARG A 38 2.47 -2.70 -0.88
N GLN A 39 3.11 -1.56 -0.67
CA GLN A 39 4.39 -1.50 0.02
C GLN A 39 4.30 -2.09 1.44
N PHE A 40 3.22 -1.77 2.15
CA PHE A 40 2.93 -2.34 3.47
C PHE A 40 2.87 -3.87 3.41
N LEU A 41 2.09 -4.45 2.49
CA LEU A 41 1.97 -5.91 2.35
C LEU A 41 3.28 -6.59 1.93
N GLU A 42 4.12 -5.90 1.17
CA GLU A 42 5.43 -6.42 0.74
C GLU A 42 6.47 -6.38 1.87
N SER A 43 6.45 -5.30 2.68
CA SER A 43 7.45 -5.03 3.72
C SER A 43 7.08 -5.62 5.09
N ASN A 44 5.79 -5.86 5.34
CA ASN A 44 5.26 -6.39 6.62
C ASN A 44 4.58 -7.74 6.39
N ARG A 45 5.36 -8.73 5.93
CA ARG A 45 4.85 -10.09 5.75
C ARG A 45 4.59 -10.73 7.12
N GLU A 46 3.32 -10.95 7.43
CA GLU A 46 2.92 -11.64 8.65
C GLU A 46 2.96 -13.16 8.44
N PRO A 47 3.67 -13.91 9.29
CA PRO A 47 3.69 -15.37 9.22
C PRO A 47 2.28 -15.95 9.33
N PHE A 48 2.01 -17.03 8.59
CA PHE A 48 0.73 -17.76 8.61
C PHE A 48 -0.52 -16.95 8.23
N LEU A 49 -0.39 -15.73 7.73
CA LEU A 49 -1.51 -14.92 7.27
C LEU A 49 -2.34 -15.62 6.17
N ALA A 50 -1.68 -16.39 5.30
CA ALA A 50 -2.36 -17.22 4.31
C ALA A 50 -3.20 -18.35 4.94
N ALA A 51 -2.78 -18.86 6.10
CA ALA A 51 -3.43 -19.95 6.82
C ALA A 51 -4.63 -19.47 7.63
N THR A 52 -4.47 -18.37 8.37
CA THR A 52 -5.52 -17.77 9.21
C THR A 52 -6.52 -16.95 8.39
N GLY A 53 -6.05 -16.33 7.31
CA GLY A 53 -6.82 -15.37 6.52
C GLY A 53 -7.09 -14.08 7.29
N GLY A 54 -7.87 -13.21 6.67
CA GLY A 54 -8.26 -11.93 7.25
C GLY A 54 -7.27 -10.80 6.96
N ILE A 55 -7.20 -9.85 7.88
CA ILE A 55 -6.43 -8.60 7.74
C ILE A 55 -5.18 -8.72 8.63
N PRO A 56 -4.00 -8.25 8.17
CA PRO A 56 -2.80 -8.28 8.98
C PRO A 56 -3.02 -7.66 10.36
N LEU A 57 -2.61 -8.37 11.41
CA LEU A 57 -2.79 -7.93 12.80
C LEU A 57 -1.97 -6.66 13.09
N THR A 58 -0.85 -6.52 12.40
CA THR A 58 0.07 -5.37 12.51
C THR A 58 -0.40 -4.13 11.75
N LEU A 59 -1.47 -4.21 10.95
CA LEU A 59 -1.92 -3.11 10.09
C LEU A 59 -2.13 -1.80 10.88
N THR A 60 -2.80 -1.90 12.02
CA THR A 60 -3.13 -0.71 12.82
C THR A 60 -1.89 -0.09 13.44
N SER A 61 -1.03 -0.90 14.07
CA SER A 61 0.18 -0.40 14.73
C SER A 61 1.14 0.24 13.75
N VAL A 62 1.36 -0.37 12.58
CA VAL A 62 2.26 0.17 11.55
C VAL A 62 1.74 1.50 11.00
N ILE A 63 0.44 1.59 10.68
CA ILE A 63 -0.15 2.87 10.24
C ILE A 63 0.00 3.94 11.32
N GLU A 64 -0.19 3.58 12.59
CA GLU A 64 -0.04 4.53 13.71
C GLU A 64 1.42 4.95 13.95
N ASP A 65 2.39 4.05 13.73
CA ASP A 65 3.81 4.37 13.76
C ASP A 65 4.18 5.34 12.63
N ASP A 66 3.70 5.08 11.40
CA ASP A 66 3.92 5.94 10.24
C ASP A 66 3.32 7.34 10.46
N LEU A 67 2.08 7.42 10.95
CA LEU A 67 1.42 8.69 11.26
C LEU A 67 2.19 9.47 12.34
N ARG A 68 2.69 8.80 13.38
CA ARG A 68 3.53 9.44 14.41
C ARG A 68 4.85 9.94 13.84
N ALA A 69 5.46 9.22 12.90
CA ALA A 69 6.68 9.65 12.23
C ALA A 69 6.46 10.94 11.41
N LEU A 70 5.34 11.03 10.69
CA LEU A 70 4.95 12.22 9.94
C LEU A 70 4.62 13.40 10.87
N GLU A 71 3.88 13.15 11.95
CA GLU A 71 3.50 14.16 12.94
C GLU A 71 4.71 14.81 13.61
N LYS A 72 5.73 14.03 13.98
CA LYS A 72 7.00 14.54 14.55
C LYS A 72 7.70 15.57 13.66
N LEU A 73 7.49 15.48 12.35
CA LEU A 73 8.06 16.39 11.34
C LEU A 73 7.06 17.46 10.88
N ARG A 74 5.89 17.54 11.55
CA ARG A 74 4.79 18.45 11.20
C ARG A 74 4.32 18.28 9.76
N ILE A 75 4.47 17.07 9.22
CA ILE A 75 3.96 16.71 7.90
C ILE A 75 2.48 16.41 8.05
N LYS A 76 1.65 17.07 7.25
CA LYS A 76 0.21 16.82 7.20
C LYS A 76 -0.13 15.87 6.04
N PRO A 77 -0.29 14.55 6.26
CA PRO A 77 -0.62 13.63 5.19
C PRO A 77 -2.05 13.82 4.71
N VAL A 78 -2.26 13.61 3.41
CA VAL A 78 -3.57 13.48 2.78
C VAL A 78 -3.56 12.20 1.95
N PHE A 79 -4.28 11.18 2.42
CA PHE A 79 -4.34 9.89 1.74
C PHE A 79 -5.37 9.93 0.61
N VAL A 80 -4.96 9.53 -0.59
CA VAL A 80 -5.81 9.56 -1.80
C VAL A 80 -6.16 8.14 -2.20
N PHE A 81 -7.43 7.79 -2.05
CA PHE A 81 -8.00 6.54 -2.54
C PHE A 81 -8.34 6.67 -4.02
N PRO A 82 -8.02 5.68 -4.87
CA PRO A 82 -8.58 5.66 -6.22
C PRO A 82 -10.11 5.43 -6.15
N GLY A 83 -10.84 6.10 -7.02
CA GLY A 83 -12.25 5.83 -7.28
C GLY A 83 -12.43 4.92 -8.48
N LEU A 84 -13.25 5.36 -9.42
CA LEU A 84 -13.64 4.56 -10.58
C LEU A 84 -12.46 4.41 -11.54
N LEU A 85 -12.24 3.21 -12.05
CA LEU A 85 -11.23 3.02 -13.08
C LEU A 85 -11.78 3.52 -14.42
N PRO A 86 -11.11 4.48 -15.09
CA PRO A 86 -11.55 4.93 -16.40
C PRO A 86 -11.36 3.78 -17.39
N ASN A 87 -12.49 3.20 -17.79
CA ASN A 87 -12.64 2.23 -18.86
C ASN A 87 -11.69 1.02 -18.79
N LYS A 88 -12.02 -0.01 -17.98
CA LYS A 88 -11.49 -1.36 -18.19
C LYS A 88 -12.52 -2.46 -17.90
N ARG A 89 -12.74 -3.30 -18.92
CA ARG A 89 -13.01 -4.74 -18.75
C ARG A 89 -11.76 -5.39 -18.10
N GLN A 90 -11.49 -5.09 -16.84
CA GLN A 90 -10.43 -5.78 -16.10
C GLN A 90 -10.96 -7.17 -15.83
N LYS A 91 -10.47 -8.16 -16.59
CA LYS A 91 -10.63 -9.55 -16.17
C LYS A 91 -9.95 -9.64 -14.79
N PRO A 92 -10.62 -10.16 -13.76
CA PRO A 92 -9.94 -10.45 -12.50
C PRO A 92 -8.71 -11.29 -12.83
N ASN A 93 -7.59 -11.07 -12.13
CA ASN A 93 -6.40 -11.88 -12.31
C ASN A 93 -6.66 -13.26 -11.69
N VAL A 94 -7.47 -14.07 -12.36
CA VAL A 94 -7.90 -15.41 -11.90
C VAL A 94 -6.67 -16.27 -11.58
N ASN A 95 -5.57 -16.05 -12.31
CA ASN A 95 -4.33 -16.79 -12.13
C ASN A 95 -3.68 -16.52 -10.76
N GLU A 96 -3.65 -15.27 -10.28
CA GLU A 96 -3.06 -14.94 -8.98
C GLU A 96 -3.82 -15.57 -7.81
N HIS A 97 -5.16 -15.54 -7.87
CA HIS A 97 -5.99 -16.17 -6.85
C HIS A 97 -5.88 -17.69 -6.86
N ALA A 98 -5.86 -18.30 -8.06
CA ALA A 98 -5.69 -19.73 -8.22
C ALA A 98 -4.33 -20.21 -7.70
N ASP A 99 -3.26 -19.46 -8.00
CA ASP A 99 -1.92 -19.74 -7.48
C ASP A 99 -1.88 -19.64 -5.96
N ALA A 100 -2.42 -18.58 -5.36
CA ALA A 100 -2.45 -18.44 -3.89
C ALA A 100 -3.23 -19.59 -3.22
N CYS A 101 -4.30 -20.07 -3.86
CA CYS A 101 -5.03 -21.24 -3.38
C CYS A 101 -4.22 -22.53 -3.47
N ARG A 102 -3.44 -22.71 -4.55
CA ARG A 102 -2.54 -23.86 -4.73
C ARG A 102 -1.45 -23.83 -3.65
N ASP A 103 -0.75 -22.71 -3.50
CA ASP A 103 0.37 -22.56 -2.56
C ASP A 103 -0.09 -22.85 -1.11
N ARG A 104 -1.28 -22.35 -0.74
CA ARG A 104 -1.89 -22.64 0.57
C ARG A 104 -2.23 -24.12 0.76
N ARG A 105 -2.71 -24.81 -0.30
CA ARG A 105 -3.00 -26.25 -0.23
C ARG A 105 -1.72 -27.05 -0.01
N GLU A 106 -0.65 -26.70 -0.71
CA GLU A 106 0.66 -27.33 -0.55
C GLU A 106 1.22 -27.10 0.86
N ALA A 107 1.06 -25.90 1.41
CA ALA A 107 1.45 -25.57 2.78
C ALA A 107 0.73 -26.45 3.82
N TRP A 108 -0.59 -26.59 3.71
CA TRP A 108 -1.36 -27.47 4.60
C TRP A 108 -0.94 -28.94 4.45
N ALA A 109 -0.71 -29.43 3.23
CA ALA A 109 -0.25 -30.80 3.00
C ALA A 109 1.15 -31.07 3.57
N ALA A 110 2.05 -30.07 3.58
CA ALA A 110 3.35 -30.17 4.23
C ALA A 110 3.21 -30.19 5.76
N TYR A 111 2.31 -29.37 6.31
CA TYR A 111 2.01 -29.35 7.74
C TYR A 111 1.45 -30.68 8.23
N GLU A 112 0.49 -31.27 7.51
CA GLU A 112 -0.10 -32.58 7.81
C GLU A 112 0.93 -33.72 7.82
N LYS A 113 2.03 -33.59 7.05
CA LYS A 113 3.14 -34.56 7.01
C LYS A 113 4.13 -34.39 8.18
N GLY A 114 3.94 -33.39 9.04
CA GLY A 114 4.85 -33.07 10.14
C GLY A 114 5.99 -32.11 9.77
N ASN A 115 6.03 -31.59 8.54
CA ASN A 115 7.06 -30.66 8.09
C ASN A 115 6.63 -29.20 8.35
N ALA A 116 6.59 -28.81 9.62
CA ALA A 116 6.11 -27.48 10.03
C ALA A 116 6.94 -26.32 9.45
N ASP A 117 8.26 -26.46 9.36
CA ASP A 117 9.15 -25.40 8.86
C ASP A 117 8.96 -25.15 7.35
N ASP A 118 8.74 -26.21 6.58
CA ASP A 118 8.46 -26.08 5.14
C ASP A 118 7.08 -25.49 4.90
N ALA A 119 6.08 -25.89 5.70
CA ALA A 119 4.75 -25.29 5.66
C ALA A 119 4.79 -23.79 5.98
N ALA A 120 5.55 -23.38 6.99
CA ALA A 120 5.71 -21.97 7.37
C ALA A 120 6.24 -21.12 6.20
N LYS A 121 7.29 -21.59 5.51
CA LYS A 121 7.85 -20.91 4.32
C LYS A 121 6.83 -20.78 3.19
N LEU A 122 6.00 -21.80 2.97
CA LEU A 122 4.94 -21.76 1.96
C LEU A 122 3.83 -20.77 2.35
N PHE A 123 3.47 -20.67 3.64
CA PHE A 123 2.51 -19.70 4.13
C PHE A 123 3.01 -18.25 4.11
N GLU A 124 4.33 -18.02 4.23
CA GLU A 124 4.98 -16.71 4.08
C GLU A 124 5.00 -16.20 2.62
N GLY A 125 4.61 -17.05 1.67
CA GLY A 125 4.49 -16.70 0.26
C GLY A 125 3.32 -15.76 -0.03
N ARG A 126 2.47 -16.13 -0.99
CA ARG A 126 1.34 -15.28 -1.41
C ARG A 126 0.21 -15.39 -0.39
N SER A 127 -0.04 -14.32 0.38
CA SER A 127 -1.19 -14.25 1.30
C SER A 127 -2.55 -14.22 0.59
N GLY A 128 -2.56 -13.88 -0.71
CA GLY A 128 -3.79 -13.70 -1.50
C GLY A 128 -4.58 -12.44 -1.13
N ILE A 129 -4.05 -11.62 -0.22
CA ILE A 129 -4.64 -10.35 0.20
C ILE A 129 -4.20 -9.26 -0.76
N SER A 130 -5.17 -8.53 -1.29
CA SER A 130 -4.94 -7.35 -2.09
C SER A 130 -5.08 -6.09 -1.23
N GLN A 131 -4.49 -4.99 -1.72
CA GLN A 131 -4.64 -3.66 -1.11
C GLN A 131 -6.11 -3.28 -0.84
N TRP A 132 -7.04 -3.70 -1.70
CA TRP A 132 -8.47 -3.34 -1.62
C TRP A 132 -9.16 -4.00 -0.44
N ASP A 133 -8.70 -5.18 -0.03
CA ASP A 133 -9.25 -5.91 1.12
C ASP A 133 -9.00 -5.17 2.43
N LEU A 134 -7.95 -4.34 2.48
CA LEU A 134 -7.56 -3.56 3.65
C LEU A 134 -8.34 -2.25 3.81
N TRP A 135 -9.00 -1.77 2.75
CA TRP A 135 -9.53 -0.41 2.69
C TRP A 135 -10.54 -0.09 3.78
N ARG A 136 -11.47 -1.02 4.08
CA ARG A 136 -12.50 -0.79 5.11
C ARG A 136 -11.87 -0.57 6.47
N SER A 137 -10.84 -1.36 6.80
CA SER A 137 -10.09 -1.23 8.06
C SER A 137 -9.29 0.06 8.11
N VAL A 138 -8.61 0.41 7.02
CA VAL A 138 -7.83 1.65 6.91
C VAL A 138 -8.72 2.88 7.04
N LEU A 139 -9.86 2.92 6.33
CA LEU A 139 -10.83 4.02 6.46
C LEU A 139 -11.36 4.15 7.89
N ARG A 140 -11.59 3.04 8.58
CA ARG A 140 -11.97 3.04 9.99
C ARG A 140 -10.87 3.64 10.87
N ILE A 141 -9.62 3.23 10.69
CA ILE A 141 -8.46 3.79 11.41
C ILE A 141 -8.37 5.30 11.18
N PHE A 142 -8.44 5.74 9.92
CA PHE A 142 -8.36 7.16 9.57
C PHE A 142 -9.48 7.98 10.19
N ARG A 143 -10.71 7.46 10.24
CA ARG A 143 -11.82 8.13 10.92
C ARG A 143 -11.61 8.23 12.44
N HIS A 144 -11.10 7.19 13.10
CA HIS A 144 -10.83 7.23 14.53
C HIS A 144 -9.67 8.16 14.89
N ARG A 145 -8.66 8.25 14.02
CA ARG A 145 -7.46 9.09 14.22
C ARG A 145 -7.58 10.48 13.58
N ASN A 146 -8.75 10.80 13.03
CA ASN A 146 -9.04 12.08 12.36
C ASN A 146 -8.02 12.46 11.27
N VAL A 147 -7.59 11.46 10.49
CA VAL A 147 -6.62 11.59 9.40
C VAL A 147 -7.34 12.08 8.14
N ASP A 148 -6.75 13.07 7.46
CA ASP A 148 -7.29 13.59 6.21
C ASP A 148 -7.14 12.55 5.08
N PHE A 149 -8.25 12.24 4.41
CA PHE A 149 -8.26 11.42 3.21
C PHE A 149 -9.29 11.92 2.20
N VAL A 150 -9.07 11.58 0.94
CA VAL A 150 -10.00 11.86 -0.17
C VAL A 150 -10.16 10.62 -1.03
N ILE A 151 -11.32 10.47 -1.65
CA ILE A 151 -11.57 9.47 -2.69
C ILE A 151 -11.55 10.22 -4.02
N ALA A 152 -10.55 9.91 -4.85
CA ALA A 152 -10.46 10.46 -6.20
C ALA A 152 -11.67 10.02 -7.03
N PRO A 153 -12.18 10.85 -7.96
CA PRO A 153 -13.27 10.42 -8.85
C PRO A 153 -12.82 9.24 -9.74
N TYR A 154 -11.56 9.24 -10.15
CA TYR A 154 -10.95 8.19 -10.95
C TYR A 154 -9.65 7.67 -10.33
N THR A 155 -8.50 7.96 -10.92
CA THR A 155 -7.21 7.45 -10.46
C THR A 155 -6.60 8.34 -9.37
N SER A 156 -6.05 7.73 -8.32
CA SER A 156 -5.40 8.45 -7.20
C SER A 156 -4.24 9.34 -7.63
N TRP A 157 -3.36 8.87 -8.51
CA TRP A 157 -2.19 9.64 -8.97
C TRP A 157 -2.55 10.96 -9.68
N ALA A 158 -3.62 10.97 -10.50
CA ALA A 158 -4.10 12.20 -11.14
C ALA A 158 -4.64 13.19 -10.10
N GLN A 159 -5.34 12.69 -9.08
CA GLN A 159 -5.86 13.52 -7.99
C GLN A 159 -4.74 14.08 -7.11
N VAL A 160 -3.66 13.32 -6.87
CA VAL A 160 -2.48 13.81 -6.13
C VAL A 160 -1.83 14.98 -6.87
N ASP A 161 -1.68 14.90 -8.20
CA ASP A 161 -1.12 16.02 -8.99
C ASP A 161 -2.04 17.26 -9.00
N ASP A 162 -3.35 17.05 -9.07
CA ASP A 162 -4.34 18.12 -8.97
C ASP A 162 -4.27 18.85 -7.61
N LEU A 163 -4.20 18.10 -6.51
CA LEU A 163 -4.03 18.65 -5.16
C LEU A 163 -2.71 19.43 -5.01
N ARG A 164 -1.62 18.92 -5.60
CA ARG A 164 -0.33 19.60 -5.61
C ARG A 164 -0.43 20.95 -6.32
N LYS A 165 -1.06 20.98 -7.51
CA LYS A 165 -1.30 22.21 -8.28
C LYS A 165 -2.17 23.18 -7.49
N PHE A 166 -3.28 22.73 -6.94
CA PHE A 166 -4.19 23.57 -6.17
C PHE A 166 -3.49 24.26 -4.99
N SER A 167 -2.62 23.53 -4.27
CA SER A 167 -1.82 24.08 -3.17
C SER A 167 -0.81 25.13 -3.64
N LEU A 168 -0.22 24.97 -4.83
CA LEU A 168 0.70 25.94 -5.40
C LEU A 168 -0.01 27.26 -5.79
N TYR A 169 -1.26 27.18 -6.26
CA TYR A 169 -2.02 28.38 -6.65
C TYR A 169 -2.61 29.16 -5.46
N HIS A 170 -2.89 28.52 -4.32
CA HIS A 170 -3.47 29.18 -3.14
C HIS A 170 -2.43 29.64 -2.10
N HIS A 171 -1.15 29.38 -2.35
CA HIS A 171 -0.01 29.86 -1.56
C HIS A 171 0.98 30.68 -2.38
N ALA A 172 0.59 31.13 -3.57
CA ALA A 172 1.32 32.16 -4.31
C ALA A 172 0.94 33.54 -3.72
N PRO A 173 1.90 34.31 -3.18
CA PRO A 173 1.68 35.70 -2.79
C PRO A 173 1.37 36.60 -4.01
#